data_AF-A0A9W7L4J0-F1
#
_entry.id   AF-A0A9W7L4J0-F1
#
_cell.length_a   1.000
_cell.length_b   1.000
_cell.length_c   1.000
_cell.angle_alpha   90.00
_cell.angle_beta   90.00
_cell.angle_gamma   90.00
#
_symmetry.space_group_name_H-M   'P 1'
#
loop_
_entity.id
_entity.type
_entity.pdbx_description
1 polymer ?
#
loop_
_entity_poly.entity_id
_entity_poly.type
_entity_poly.pdbx_seq_one_letter_code
_entity_poly.pdbx_strand_id
1 'polypeptide(L)'
;VAALFIVIIVLCFVGIMEGMQIAAFAVVKLDASEYRDSHKIAAANCDLLFRGKNLGRFLIGRQVFVCTLMFVAARCFSINKDHEDIIAGSTSFAASPGFQEFINTGLLGAVVTTILGCLIWRIFASNFPLAFLSNPIIYVIIRICLALEATGLCASSWVLGKIHKDLVGYQPDAVRLEGAPKQVTRMDKDIEFTIDFVKYIYSLALLAFSVTTVMAAIGTEQTSAADNGIPVGVTIPLFWVLIIWLAVIEGGQGALIGLIPTPKADYAQSHPISHKCTVLAHEGDNMERFIVGRQFLVVLQIFVINLCGSAIGGASVLNFNSLTANIFLANGVAMILTTIVLGQLTSQVNASYCMLDFINNYFMLFSTYVSLAIEASGLLHAAYLVQNVASLVSGKPIETNE
;
A
#
# COMPACT_ATOMS: atom_id res chain seq x y z
N VAL A 1 1.45 -27.96 9.50
CA VAL A 1 2.46 -27.47 10.48
C VAL A 1 3.52 -26.57 9.83
N ALA A 2 4.27 -27.01 8.81
CA ALA A 2 5.28 -26.15 8.15
C ALA A 2 4.72 -24.84 7.57
N ALA A 3 3.54 -24.89 6.93
CA ALA A 3 2.85 -23.70 6.43
C ALA A 3 2.55 -22.66 7.52
N LEU A 4 2.31 -23.09 8.76
CA LEU A 4 2.05 -22.17 9.89
C LEU A 4 3.29 -21.35 10.22
N PHE A 5 4.47 -21.99 10.31
CA PHE A 5 5.73 -21.28 10.55
C PHE A 5 6.09 -20.33 9.42
N ILE A 6 5.88 -20.75 8.17
CA ILE A 6 6.09 -19.90 7.00
C ILE A 6 5.20 -18.67 7.08
N VAL A 7 3.89 -18.85 7.34
CA VAL A 7 2.93 -17.74 7.46
C VAL A 7 3.34 -16.77 8.56
N ILE A 8 3.70 -17.25 9.75
CA ILE A 8 4.11 -16.38 10.86
C ILE A 8 5.32 -15.52 10.45
N ILE A 9 6.35 -16.13 9.87
CA ILE A 9 7.55 -15.42 9.43
C ILE A 9 7.19 -14.39 8.34
N VAL A 10 6.43 -14.81 7.34
CA VAL A 10 6.00 -13.97 6.22
C VAL A 10 5.20 -12.76 6.71
N LEU A 11 4.23 -12.97 7.61
CA LEU A 11 3.41 -11.90 8.19
C LEU A 11 4.23 -10.94 9.06
N CYS A 12 5.24 -11.42 9.79
CA CYS A 12 6.17 -10.55 10.51
C CYS A 12 6.96 -9.64 9.56
N PHE A 13 7.47 -10.17 8.45
CA PHE A 13 8.19 -9.36 7.45
C PHE A 13 7.27 -8.35 6.76
N VAL A 14 6.04 -8.76 6.40
CA VAL A 14 5.01 -7.85 5.88
C VAL A 14 4.75 -6.73 6.89
N GLY A 15 4.50 -7.08 8.14
CA GLY A 15 4.25 -6.13 9.22
C GLY A 15 5.38 -5.13 9.41
N ILE A 16 6.62 -5.60 9.45
CA ILE A 16 7.78 -4.73 9.55
C ILE A 16 7.82 -3.74 8.38
N MET A 17 7.60 -4.20 7.15
CA MET A 17 7.60 -3.31 5.97
C MET A 17 6.46 -2.29 5.98
N GLU A 18 5.26 -2.71 6.39
CA GLU A 18 4.09 -1.85 6.51
C GLU A 18 4.28 -0.79 7.60
N GLY A 19 4.81 -1.16 8.77
CA GLY A 19 5.21 -0.22 9.81
C GLY A 19 6.35 0.69 9.36
N MET A 20 7.34 0.17 8.63
CA MET A 20 8.49 0.95 8.15
C MET A 20 8.04 2.09 7.22
N GLN A 21 7.03 1.86 6.38
CA GLN A 21 6.47 2.92 5.54
C GLN A 21 5.92 4.06 6.40
N ILE A 22 5.10 3.76 7.41
CA ILE A 22 4.54 4.74 8.33
C ILE A 22 5.64 5.52 9.05
N ALA A 23 6.58 4.81 9.67
CA ALA A 23 7.67 5.43 10.41
C ALA A 23 8.54 6.31 9.51
N ALA A 24 8.82 5.87 8.27
CA ALA A 24 9.56 6.65 7.29
C ALA A 24 8.88 7.99 6.98
N PHE A 25 7.57 7.97 6.73
CA PHE A 25 6.82 9.21 6.51
C PHE A 25 6.77 10.07 7.77
N ALA A 26 6.61 9.50 8.95
CA ALA A 26 6.56 10.26 10.20
C ALA A 26 7.86 11.05 10.47
N VAL A 27 9.01 10.48 10.09
CA VAL A 27 10.33 11.12 10.34
C VAL A 27 10.88 11.90 9.15
N VAL A 28 10.22 11.90 7.99
CA VAL A 28 10.75 12.51 6.75
C VAL A 28 10.97 14.02 6.84
N LYS A 29 10.23 14.71 7.71
CA LYS A 29 10.32 16.16 7.95
C LYS A 29 10.79 16.50 9.37
N LEU A 30 11.26 15.52 10.14
CA LEU A 30 11.89 15.79 11.44
C LEU A 30 13.32 16.27 11.23
N ASP A 31 13.76 17.22 12.06
CA ASP A 31 15.17 17.62 12.04
C ASP A 31 16.03 16.48 12.60
N ALA A 32 17.08 16.11 11.86
CA ALA A 32 18.03 15.10 12.24
C ALA A 32 18.76 15.43 13.56
N SER A 33 18.87 16.72 13.91
CA SER A 33 19.46 17.18 15.17
C SER A 33 18.69 16.68 16.40
N GLU A 34 17.37 16.46 16.28
CA GLU A 34 16.49 16.10 17.40
C GLU A 34 16.70 14.66 17.89
N TYR A 35 17.11 13.75 17.01
CA TYR A 35 17.13 12.31 17.32
C TYR A 35 18.48 11.61 17.10
N ARG A 36 19.46 12.26 16.45
CA ARG A 36 20.76 11.62 16.16
C ARG A 36 21.54 11.21 17.40
N ASP A 37 21.48 12.01 18.46
CA ASP A 37 22.21 11.74 19.71
C ASP A 37 21.57 10.63 20.54
N SER A 38 20.24 10.55 20.53
CA SER A 38 19.46 9.58 21.30
C SER A 38 19.25 8.25 20.56
N HIS A 39 19.14 8.25 19.23
CA HIS A 39 18.78 7.08 18.43
C HIS A 39 19.76 6.85 17.25
N LYS A 40 20.98 6.38 17.55
CA LYS A 40 22.04 6.16 16.55
C LYS A 40 21.65 5.17 15.43
N ILE A 41 20.91 4.11 15.75
CA ILE A 41 20.47 3.12 14.75
C ILE A 41 19.39 3.73 13.84
N ALA A 42 18.42 4.44 14.41
CA ALA A 42 17.42 5.15 13.61
C ALA A 42 18.08 6.19 12.69
N ALA A 43 19.09 6.92 13.18
CA ALA A 43 19.87 7.84 12.37
C ALA A 43 20.52 7.16 11.15
N ALA A 44 21.19 6.02 11.34
CA ALA A 44 21.78 5.27 10.24
C ALA A 44 20.73 4.76 9.22
N ASN A 45 19.56 4.35 9.70
CA ASN A 45 18.44 3.95 8.86
C ASN A 45 17.85 5.13 8.08
N CYS A 46 17.65 6.28 8.73
CA CYS A 46 17.20 7.53 8.09
C CYS A 46 18.21 8.03 7.06
N ASP A 47 19.51 8.01 7.39
CA ASP A 47 20.58 8.42 6.48
C ASP A 47 20.60 7.55 5.22
N LEU A 48 20.32 6.24 5.34
CA LEU A 48 20.17 5.36 4.18
C LEU A 48 18.89 5.65 3.41
N LEU A 49 17.77 5.83 4.11
CA LEU A 49 16.44 5.95 3.52
C LEU A 49 16.21 7.28 2.80
N PHE A 50 16.72 8.38 3.34
CA PHE A 50 16.53 9.72 2.78
C PHE A 50 17.69 10.19 1.89
N ARG A 51 18.70 9.33 1.64
CA ARG A 51 19.78 9.66 0.71
C ARG A 51 19.26 9.74 -0.73
N GLY A 52 19.25 10.95 -1.29
CA GLY A 52 18.85 11.19 -2.67
C GLY A 52 17.40 10.78 -2.93
N LYS A 53 17.19 9.78 -3.79
CA LYS A 53 15.86 9.27 -4.13
C LYS A 53 15.47 7.99 -3.38
N ASN A 54 16.22 7.61 -2.36
CA ASN A 54 16.06 6.31 -1.71
C ASN A 54 14.68 6.11 -1.08
N LEU A 55 13.98 7.16 -0.65
CA LEU A 55 12.62 7.02 -0.12
C LEU A 55 11.66 6.48 -1.19
N GLY A 56 11.58 7.11 -2.36
CA GLY A 56 10.75 6.60 -3.46
C GLY A 56 11.19 5.22 -3.96
N ARG A 57 12.51 4.96 -4.03
CA ARG A 57 13.05 3.63 -4.40
C ARG A 57 12.67 2.56 -3.39
N PHE A 58 12.75 2.89 -2.10
CA PHE A 58 12.32 2.03 -1.02
C PHE A 58 10.83 1.72 -1.13
N LEU A 59 9.96 2.71 -1.38
CA LEU A 59 8.52 2.49 -1.51
C LEU A 59 8.19 1.50 -2.63
N ILE A 60 8.85 1.62 -3.79
CA ILE A 60 8.69 0.69 -4.92
C ILE A 60 9.17 -0.71 -4.55
N GLY A 61 10.41 -0.82 -4.07
CA GLY A 61 11.00 -2.11 -3.72
C GLY A 61 10.27 -2.83 -2.60
N ARG A 62 9.81 -2.07 -1.59
CA ARG A 62 8.97 -2.54 -0.49
C ARG A 62 7.68 -3.14 -1.01
N GLN A 63 6.98 -2.48 -1.93
CA GLN A 63 5.70 -2.98 -2.44
C GLN A 63 5.87 -4.29 -3.23
N VAL A 64 6.95 -4.42 -4.00
CA VAL A 64 7.30 -5.68 -4.67
C VAL A 64 7.54 -6.79 -3.63
N PHE A 65 8.27 -6.48 -2.55
CA PHE A 65 8.56 -7.44 -1.50
C PHE A 65 7.29 -7.85 -0.72
N VAL A 66 6.52 -6.88 -0.26
CA VAL A 66 5.23 -7.09 0.43
C VAL A 66 4.31 -7.92 -0.45
N CYS A 67 4.17 -7.60 -1.73
CA CYS A 67 3.29 -8.36 -2.62
C CYS A 67 3.75 -9.81 -2.78
N THR A 68 5.06 -10.05 -2.92
CA THR A 68 5.60 -11.41 -3.05
C THR A 68 5.32 -12.23 -1.79
N LEU A 69 5.53 -11.62 -0.61
CA LEU A 69 5.24 -12.23 0.68
C LEU A 69 3.75 -12.49 0.87
N MET A 70 2.90 -11.51 0.55
CA MET A 70 1.45 -11.63 0.64
C MET A 70 0.89 -12.69 -0.31
N PHE A 71 1.51 -12.87 -1.48
CA PHE A 71 1.15 -13.95 -2.40
C PHE A 71 1.46 -15.32 -1.79
N VAL A 72 2.64 -15.49 -1.17
CA VAL A 72 2.99 -16.73 -0.45
C VAL A 72 2.01 -16.97 0.72
N ALA A 73 1.72 -15.94 1.52
CA ALA A 73 0.76 -16.03 2.62
C ALA A 73 -0.63 -16.44 2.13
N ALA A 74 -1.13 -15.81 1.06
CA ALA A 74 -2.44 -16.12 0.49
C ALA A 74 -2.56 -17.58 0.02
N ARG A 75 -1.49 -18.15 -0.56
CA ARG A 75 -1.45 -19.57 -0.94
C ARG A 75 -1.44 -20.50 0.27
N CYS A 76 -0.86 -20.09 1.40
CA CYS A 76 -0.95 -20.85 2.65
C CYS A 76 -2.33 -20.77 3.32
N PHE A 77 -3.08 -19.68 3.12
CA PHE A 77 -4.43 -19.50 3.67
C PHE A 77 -5.57 -20.02 2.78
N SER A 78 -5.26 -20.38 1.52
CA SER A 78 -6.27 -20.85 0.57
C SER A 78 -6.87 -22.18 1.05
N ILE A 79 -8.20 -22.20 1.23
CA ILE A 79 -8.93 -23.39 1.66
C ILE A 79 -9.15 -24.29 0.44
N ASN A 80 -8.73 -25.56 0.55
CA ASN A 80 -9.06 -26.57 -0.45
C ASN A 80 -10.53 -27.00 -0.28
N LYS A 81 -11.41 -26.46 -1.12
CA LYS A 81 -12.85 -26.74 -1.08
C LYS A 81 -13.19 -28.19 -1.36
N ASP A 82 -12.31 -28.90 -2.07
CA ASP A 82 -12.48 -30.30 -2.47
C ASP A 82 -11.85 -31.28 -1.47
N HIS A 83 -11.48 -30.81 -0.27
CA HIS A 83 -10.94 -31.68 0.77
C HIS A 83 -12.05 -32.55 1.37
N GLU A 84 -11.79 -33.85 1.55
CA GLU A 84 -12.76 -34.85 2.01
C GLU A 84 -13.47 -34.43 3.32
N ASP A 85 -12.73 -33.81 4.25
CA ASP A 85 -13.25 -33.28 5.52
C ASP A 85 -14.17 -32.05 5.40
N ILE A 86 -14.14 -31.34 4.27
CA ILE A 86 -15.02 -30.18 3.97
C ILE A 86 -16.23 -30.63 3.16
N ILE A 87 -16.08 -31.68 2.35
CA ILE A 87 -17.14 -32.28 1.53
C ILE A 87 -18.18 -33.03 2.39
N ALA A 88 -17.82 -33.50 3.58
CA ALA A 88 -18.67 -34.36 4.42
C ALA A 88 -19.74 -33.64 5.26
N GLY A 89 -20.24 -32.47 4.83
CA GLY A 89 -21.32 -31.75 5.54
C GLY A 89 -20.93 -31.19 6.92
N SER A 90 -19.68 -31.37 7.34
CA SER A 90 -19.08 -30.68 8.48
C SER A 90 -18.61 -29.30 8.04
N THR A 91 -19.35 -28.28 8.41
CA THR A 91 -18.82 -26.91 8.35
C THR A 91 -17.58 -26.82 9.24
N SER A 92 -16.61 -25.99 8.84
CA SER A 92 -15.46 -25.70 9.70
C SER A 92 -16.01 -25.16 11.03
N PHE A 93 -15.69 -25.84 12.14
CA PHE A 93 -16.19 -25.51 13.48
C PHE A 93 -17.71 -25.59 13.70
N ALA A 94 -18.44 -26.42 12.94
CA ALA A 94 -19.91 -26.45 13.00
C ALA A 94 -20.57 -25.07 12.74
N ALA A 95 -19.89 -24.23 11.95
CA ALA A 95 -20.37 -22.94 11.48
C ALA A 95 -21.76 -23.02 10.81
N SER A 96 -22.55 -21.95 10.90
CA SER A 96 -23.77 -21.82 10.11
C SER A 96 -23.45 -21.75 8.61
N PRO A 97 -24.38 -22.14 7.71
CA PRO A 97 -24.15 -22.10 6.27
C PRO A 97 -23.67 -20.73 5.76
N GLY A 98 -24.27 -19.64 6.25
CA GLY A 98 -23.86 -18.28 5.88
C GLY A 98 -22.46 -17.90 6.39
N PHE A 99 -22.05 -18.37 7.57
CA PHE A 99 -20.69 -18.13 8.07
C PHE A 99 -19.66 -18.98 7.31
N GLN A 100 -20.02 -20.20 6.91
CA GLN A 100 -19.16 -21.02 6.04
C GLN A 100 -19.01 -20.38 4.65
N GLU A 101 -20.07 -19.82 4.09
CA GLU A 101 -20.01 -19.06 2.83
C GLU A 101 -19.08 -17.85 2.97
N PHE A 102 -19.19 -17.09 4.06
CA PHE A 102 -18.26 -16.00 4.39
C PHE A 102 -16.79 -16.46 4.48
N ILE A 103 -16.51 -17.58 5.16
CA ILE A 103 -15.17 -18.17 5.21
C ILE A 103 -14.68 -18.52 3.80
N ASN A 104 -15.55 -19.13 2.99
CA ASN A 104 -15.26 -19.60 1.64
C ASN A 104 -14.98 -18.46 0.64
N THR A 105 -15.40 -17.22 0.94
CA THR A 105 -15.04 -16.04 0.13
C THR A 105 -13.55 -15.69 0.21
N GLY A 106 -12.84 -16.16 1.24
CA GLY A 106 -11.45 -15.75 1.52
C GLY A 106 -11.33 -14.39 2.22
N LEU A 107 -12.43 -13.65 2.40
CA LEU A 107 -12.43 -12.36 3.08
C LEU A 107 -11.97 -12.47 4.54
N LEU A 108 -12.30 -13.56 5.24
CA LEU A 108 -11.80 -13.81 6.60
C LEU A 108 -10.27 -13.82 6.65
N GLY A 109 -9.62 -14.54 5.73
CA GLY A 109 -8.16 -14.59 5.64
C GLY A 109 -7.54 -13.23 5.34
N ALA A 110 -8.19 -12.43 4.47
CA ALA A 110 -7.78 -11.07 4.18
C ALA A 110 -7.88 -10.15 5.41
N VAL A 111 -8.97 -10.23 6.17
CA VAL A 111 -9.17 -9.45 7.41
C VAL A 111 -8.16 -9.85 8.49
N VAL A 112 -7.97 -11.15 8.73
CA VAL A 112 -7.01 -11.64 9.74
C VAL A 112 -5.59 -11.20 9.37
N THR A 113 -5.19 -11.38 8.12
CA THR A 113 -3.88 -10.93 7.63
C THR A 113 -3.72 -9.42 7.73
N THR A 114 -4.79 -8.67 7.53
CA THR A 114 -4.77 -7.21 7.67
C THR A 114 -4.54 -6.78 9.11
N ILE A 115 -5.23 -7.40 10.06
CA ILE A 115 -5.09 -7.07 11.48
C ILE A 115 -3.70 -7.46 11.98
N LEU A 116 -3.32 -8.74 11.81
CA LEU A 116 -2.09 -9.30 12.36
C LEU A 116 -0.84 -8.89 11.57
N GLY A 117 -0.95 -8.87 10.25
CA GLY A 117 0.16 -8.64 9.33
C GLY A 117 0.37 -7.17 8.98
N CYS A 118 -0.59 -6.26 9.21
CA CYS A 118 -0.43 -4.85 8.82
C CYS A 118 -0.76 -3.87 9.95
N LEU A 119 -1.98 -3.92 10.51
CA LEU A 119 -2.49 -2.87 11.39
C LEU A 119 -1.67 -2.69 12.67
N ILE A 120 -1.38 -3.78 13.39
CA ILE A 120 -0.61 -3.71 14.65
C ILE A 120 0.72 -2.98 14.44
N TRP A 121 1.42 -3.31 13.36
CA TRP A 121 2.72 -2.75 13.04
C TRP A 121 2.65 -1.29 12.61
N ARG A 122 1.62 -0.93 11.84
CA ARG A 122 1.38 0.45 11.39
C ARG A 122 1.05 1.37 12.56
N ILE A 123 0.21 0.92 13.48
CA ILE A 123 -0.17 1.68 14.68
C ILE A 123 1.06 1.89 15.58
N PHE A 124 1.82 0.82 15.86
CA PHE A 124 3.04 0.93 16.67
C PHE A 124 4.07 1.86 16.02
N ALA A 125 4.25 1.79 14.70
CA ALA A 125 5.14 2.66 13.96
C ALA A 125 4.67 4.13 13.92
N SER A 126 3.37 4.38 13.95
CA SER A 126 2.80 5.73 14.01
C SER A 126 3.07 6.39 15.36
N ASN A 127 2.92 5.63 16.45
CA ASN A 127 3.09 6.14 17.81
C ASN A 127 4.57 6.21 18.25
N PHE A 128 5.42 5.30 17.75
CA PHE A 128 6.84 5.25 18.13
C PHE A 128 7.77 5.11 16.92
N PRO A 129 7.76 6.07 15.96
CA PRO A 129 8.47 5.93 14.69
C PRO A 129 9.99 5.77 14.85
N LEU A 130 10.64 6.58 15.70
CA LEU A 130 12.08 6.50 15.94
C LEU A 130 12.50 5.20 16.66
N ALA A 131 11.68 4.74 17.60
CA ALA A 131 11.94 3.48 18.31
C ALA A 131 11.78 2.29 17.35
N PHE A 132 10.77 2.32 16.48
CA PHE A 132 10.57 1.32 15.45
C PHE A 132 11.78 1.29 14.50
N LEU A 133 12.19 2.46 13.98
CA LEU A 133 13.37 2.61 13.12
C LEU A 133 14.70 2.28 13.81
N SER A 134 14.75 2.13 15.13
CA SER A 134 15.96 1.73 15.85
C SER A 134 16.23 0.22 15.82
N ASN A 135 15.43 -0.56 15.08
CA ASN A 135 15.68 -1.99 14.89
C ASN A 135 16.75 -2.23 13.80
N PRO A 136 17.83 -3.00 14.07
CA PRO A 136 18.89 -3.27 13.09
C PRO A 136 18.41 -4.05 11.85
N ILE A 137 17.34 -4.85 11.96
CA ILE A 137 16.77 -5.61 10.83
C ILE A 137 16.27 -4.67 9.74
N ILE A 138 15.81 -3.47 10.10
CA ILE A 138 15.30 -2.46 9.17
C ILE A 138 16.37 -2.06 8.16
N TYR A 139 17.62 -1.93 8.58
CA TYR A 139 18.72 -1.59 7.66
C TYR A 139 18.87 -2.63 6.53
N VAL A 140 18.75 -3.91 6.88
CA VAL A 140 18.82 -5.02 5.93
C VAL A 140 17.60 -5.01 5.00
N ILE A 141 16.40 -4.79 5.54
CA ILE A 141 15.16 -4.72 4.75
C ILE A 141 15.23 -3.55 3.77
N ILE A 142 15.69 -2.36 4.18
CA ILE A 142 15.87 -1.22 3.28
C ILE A 142 16.77 -1.61 2.10
N ARG A 143 17.91 -2.27 2.37
CA ARG A 143 18.81 -2.72 1.30
C ARG A 143 18.18 -3.75 0.36
N ILE A 144 17.40 -4.69 0.89
CA ILE A 144 16.64 -5.66 0.07
C ILE A 144 15.64 -4.92 -0.81
N CYS A 145 14.88 -3.97 -0.27
CA CYS A 145 13.94 -3.16 -1.05
C CYS A 145 14.67 -2.37 -2.15
N LEU A 146 15.80 -1.74 -1.84
CA LEU A 146 16.59 -1.02 -2.87
C LEU A 146 17.12 -1.96 -3.96
N ALA A 147 17.50 -3.20 -3.60
CA ALA A 147 17.91 -4.21 -4.58
C ALA A 147 16.73 -4.70 -5.45
N LEU A 148 15.56 -4.88 -4.85
CA LEU A 148 14.32 -5.24 -5.58
C LEU A 148 13.89 -4.12 -6.52
N GLU A 149 13.99 -2.86 -6.10
CA GLU A 149 13.73 -1.72 -7.00
C GLU A 149 14.74 -1.67 -8.15
N ALA A 150 16.01 -2.00 -7.89
CA ALA A 150 17.04 -2.01 -8.91
C ALA A 150 16.76 -3.02 -10.05
N THR A 151 15.93 -4.04 -9.83
CA THR A 151 15.46 -4.94 -10.89
C THR A 151 14.74 -4.19 -12.00
N GLY A 152 13.99 -3.13 -11.63
CA GLY A 152 13.20 -2.30 -12.53
C GLY A 152 11.75 -2.77 -12.73
N LEU A 153 11.29 -3.84 -12.06
CA LEU A 153 10.01 -4.50 -12.35
C LEU A 153 8.83 -3.51 -12.39
N CYS A 154 8.81 -2.58 -11.43
CA CYS A 154 7.80 -1.54 -11.29
C CYS A 154 8.33 -0.13 -11.62
N ALA A 155 9.40 -0.02 -12.42
CA ALA A 155 10.00 1.25 -12.80
C ALA A 155 9.06 2.17 -13.61
N SER A 156 8.02 1.60 -14.24
CA SER A 156 6.92 2.35 -14.85
C SER A 156 6.24 3.33 -13.88
N SER A 157 6.24 3.05 -12.57
CA SER A 157 5.71 3.96 -11.54
C SER A 157 6.46 5.30 -11.51
N TRP A 158 7.76 5.32 -11.81
CA TRP A 158 8.54 6.56 -11.92
C TRP A 158 8.12 7.39 -13.13
N VAL A 159 7.91 6.73 -14.27
CA VAL A 159 7.50 7.37 -15.53
C VAL A 159 6.10 7.94 -15.37
N LEU A 160 5.15 7.15 -14.90
CA LEU A 160 3.78 7.58 -14.65
C LEU A 160 3.71 8.66 -13.56
N GLY A 161 4.54 8.55 -12.52
CA GLY A 161 4.65 9.56 -11.47
C GLY A 161 5.07 10.92 -12.05
N LYS A 162 6.10 10.93 -12.90
CA LYS A 162 6.56 12.13 -13.62
C LYS A 162 5.47 12.71 -14.52
N ILE A 163 4.85 11.89 -15.36
CA ILE A 163 3.76 12.33 -16.25
C ILE A 163 2.60 12.93 -15.45
N HIS A 164 2.17 12.26 -14.38
CA HIS A 164 1.08 12.74 -13.52
C HIS A 164 1.46 14.05 -12.82
N LYS A 165 2.68 14.14 -12.29
CA LYS A 165 3.21 15.36 -11.68
C LYS A 165 3.22 16.52 -12.66
N ASP A 166 3.67 16.32 -13.90
CA ASP A 166 3.74 17.35 -14.92
C ASP A 166 2.35 17.76 -15.42
N LEU A 167 1.42 16.80 -15.56
CA LEU A 167 0.04 17.04 -15.99
C LEU A 167 -0.75 17.90 -14.99
N VAL A 168 -0.59 17.63 -13.69
CA VAL A 168 -1.32 18.34 -12.61
C VAL A 168 -0.53 19.54 -12.08
N GLY A 169 0.76 19.63 -12.40
CA GLY A 169 1.63 20.72 -11.98
C GLY A 169 2.10 20.61 -10.52
N TYR A 170 2.30 19.39 -10.01
CA TYR A 170 2.77 19.18 -8.64
C TYR A 170 4.19 19.71 -8.45
N GLN A 171 4.40 20.37 -7.30
CA GLN A 171 5.70 20.86 -6.88
C GLN A 171 6.15 20.16 -5.60
N PRO A 172 7.47 19.93 -5.43
CA PRO A 172 7.98 19.38 -4.19
C PRO A 172 7.67 20.31 -3.01
N ASP A 173 7.43 19.73 -1.84
CA ASP A 173 7.10 20.47 -0.63
C ASP A 173 8.17 21.49 -0.25
N ALA A 174 9.45 21.18 -0.46
CA ALA A 174 10.56 22.11 -0.21
C ALA A 174 10.45 23.40 -1.04
N VAL A 175 9.88 23.34 -2.26
CA VAL A 175 9.64 24.55 -3.07
C VAL A 175 8.48 25.36 -2.50
N ARG A 176 7.45 24.70 -1.97
CA ARG A 176 6.24 25.34 -1.44
C ARG A 176 6.45 25.94 -0.05
N LEU A 177 7.18 25.25 0.81
CA LEU A 177 7.36 25.59 2.23
C LEU A 177 8.65 26.37 2.47
N GLU A 178 9.76 25.96 1.88
CA GLU A 178 11.08 26.53 2.16
C GLU A 178 11.49 27.61 1.15
N GLY A 179 10.63 27.93 0.18
CA GLY A 179 10.94 28.87 -0.90
C GLY A 179 12.15 28.46 -1.72
N ALA A 180 12.53 27.17 -1.68
CA ALA A 180 13.66 26.64 -2.42
C ALA A 180 13.50 27.03 -3.90
N PRO A 181 14.57 27.47 -4.59
CA PRO A 181 14.46 27.74 -6.02
C PRO A 181 13.82 26.52 -6.65
N LYS A 182 12.86 26.71 -7.57
CA LYS A 182 12.27 25.59 -8.32
C LYS A 182 13.43 24.74 -8.75
N GLN A 183 13.65 23.62 -8.04
CA GLN A 183 14.66 22.71 -8.46
C GLN A 183 14.00 22.12 -9.70
N VAL A 184 14.36 22.69 -10.88
CA VAL A 184 14.56 21.89 -12.07
C VAL A 184 15.48 20.82 -11.54
N THR A 185 14.88 19.74 -11.08
CA THR A 185 15.59 18.74 -10.30
C THR A 185 16.72 18.39 -11.23
N ARG A 186 17.96 18.37 -10.75
CA ARG A 186 19.14 17.95 -11.52
C ARG A 186 19.03 16.47 -11.98
N MET A 187 17.80 15.96 -12.10
CA MET A 187 17.30 14.72 -12.67
C MET A 187 17.38 14.65 -14.20
N ASP A 188 17.60 15.77 -14.89
CA ASP A 188 17.60 15.78 -16.36
C ASP A 188 19.00 15.72 -17.00
N LYS A 189 20.10 15.49 -16.25
CA LYS A 189 21.43 15.43 -16.89
C LYS A 189 22.28 14.18 -16.70
N ASP A 190 22.21 13.46 -15.58
CA ASP A 190 23.09 12.30 -15.38
C ASP A 190 22.27 11.07 -14.95
N ILE A 191 21.46 10.57 -15.87
CA ILE A 191 20.95 9.21 -15.84
C ILE A 191 22.05 8.34 -16.48
N GLU A 192 22.33 7.16 -15.95
CA GLU A 192 22.97 6.09 -16.73
C GLU A 192 22.02 5.73 -17.87
N PHE A 193 22.03 6.56 -18.92
CA PHE A 193 20.95 6.77 -19.90
C PHE A 193 20.51 5.48 -20.57
N THR A 194 21.35 4.46 -20.62
CA THR A 194 21.02 3.19 -21.25
C THR A 194 20.30 2.23 -20.29
N ILE A 195 20.77 2.09 -19.04
CA ILE A 195 20.25 1.05 -18.10
C ILE A 195 18.88 1.46 -17.57
N ASP A 196 18.71 2.70 -17.14
CA ASP A 196 17.42 3.17 -16.61
C ASP A 196 16.37 3.32 -17.71
N PHE A 197 16.78 3.69 -18.93
CA PHE A 197 15.86 3.78 -20.07
C PHE A 197 15.32 2.40 -20.48
N VAL A 198 16.19 1.38 -20.55
CA VAL A 198 15.76 0.00 -20.79
C VAL A 198 14.79 -0.45 -19.70
N LYS A 199 15.07 -0.13 -18.43
CA LYS A 199 14.18 -0.43 -17.29
C LYS A 199 12.81 0.19 -17.46
N TYR A 200 12.75 1.46 -17.83
CA TYR A 200 11.50 2.17 -18.06
C TYR A 200 10.71 1.59 -19.23
N ILE A 201 11.34 1.29 -20.35
CA ILE A 201 10.66 0.71 -21.51
C ILE A 201 10.08 -0.65 -21.17
N TYR A 202 10.88 -1.57 -20.63
CA TYR A 202 10.36 -2.92 -20.37
C TYR A 202 9.27 -2.89 -19.30
N SER A 203 9.41 -2.08 -18.25
CA SER A 203 8.41 -1.99 -17.18
C SER A 203 7.11 -1.36 -17.69
N LEU A 204 7.19 -0.38 -18.58
CA LEU A 204 6.01 0.21 -19.23
C LEU A 204 5.33 -0.78 -20.18
N ALA A 205 6.12 -1.54 -20.95
CA ALA A 205 5.60 -2.60 -21.82
C ALA A 205 4.92 -3.72 -21.00
N LEU A 206 5.53 -4.12 -19.89
CA LEU A 206 4.98 -5.11 -18.96
C LEU A 206 3.68 -4.62 -18.32
N LEU A 207 3.61 -3.35 -17.95
CA LEU A 207 2.38 -2.74 -17.44
C LEU A 207 1.29 -2.70 -18.51
N ALA A 208 1.59 -2.22 -19.72
CA ALA A 208 0.64 -2.16 -20.82
C ALA A 208 0.11 -3.55 -21.18
N PHE A 209 0.99 -4.55 -21.21
CA PHE A 209 0.63 -5.95 -21.38
C PHE A 209 -0.29 -6.45 -20.26
N SER A 210 0.02 -6.12 -19.01
CA SER A 210 -0.78 -6.51 -17.84
C SER A 210 -2.18 -5.89 -17.88
N VAL A 211 -2.28 -4.58 -18.13
CA VAL A 211 -3.56 -3.88 -18.29
C VAL A 211 -4.37 -4.47 -19.43
N THR A 212 -3.74 -4.71 -20.58
CA THR A 212 -4.41 -5.30 -21.75
C THR A 212 -4.95 -6.70 -21.44
N THR A 213 -4.17 -7.51 -20.73
CA THR A 213 -4.57 -8.86 -20.30
C THR A 213 -5.79 -8.81 -19.37
N VAL A 214 -5.77 -7.92 -18.37
CA VAL A 214 -6.90 -7.76 -17.44
C VAL A 214 -8.14 -7.23 -18.15
N MET A 215 -8.00 -6.20 -18.97
CA MET A 215 -9.13 -5.63 -19.73
C MET A 215 -9.72 -6.63 -20.71
N ALA A 216 -8.88 -7.43 -21.36
CA ALA A 216 -9.34 -8.49 -22.25
C ALA A 216 -10.08 -9.58 -21.48
N ALA A 217 -9.58 -9.99 -20.30
CA ALA A 217 -10.25 -11.00 -19.48
C ALA A 217 -11.64 -10.54 -19.03
N ILE A 218 -11.75 -9.28 -18.59
CA ILE A 218 -13.04 -8.66 -18.23
C ILE A 218 -13.94 -8.59 -19.47
N GLY A 219 -13.42 -8.11 -20.60
CA GLY A 219 -14.19 -7.91 -21.83
C GLY A 219 -14.69 -9.20 -22.47
N THR A 220 -13.99 -10.32 -22.29
CA THR A 220 -14.41 -11.64 -22.76
C THR A 220 -15.19 -12.44 -21.72
N GLU A 221 -15.59 -11.82 -20.60
CA GLU A 221 -16.37 -12.47 -19.53
C GLU A 221 -15.68 -13.69 -18.91
N GLN A 222 -14.33 -13.65 -18.81
CA GLN A 222 -13.52 -14.74 -18.24
C GLN A 222 -12.97 -14.39 -16.85
N THR A 223 -13.68 -13.57 -16.08
CA THR A 223 -13.29 -13.15 -14.71
C THR A 223 -14.30 -13.59 -13.67
N SER A 224 -13.90 -13.57 -12.40
CA SER A 224 -14.78 -13.90 -11.28
C SER A 224 -16.06 -13.03 -11.27
N ALA A 225 -15.99 -11.77 -11.70
CA ALA A 225 -17.17 -10.91 -11.81
C ALA A 225 -18.22 -11.46 -12.78
N ALA A 226 -17.79 -12.00 -13.92
CA ALA A 226 -18.70 -12.60 -14.89
C ALA A 226 -19.36 -13.87 -14.34
N ASP A 227 -18.60 -14.70 -13.61
CA ASP A 227 -19.12 -15.88 -12.91
C ASP A 227 -20.17 -15.51 -11.84
N ASN A 228 -20.04 -14.32 -11.24
CA ASN A 228 -21.03 -13.74 -10.32
C ASN A 228 -22.17 -12.97 -11.02
N GLY A 229 -22.27 -13.05 -12.36
CA GLY A 229 -23.33 -12.41 -13.14
C GLY A 229 -23.22 -10.89 -13.26
N ILE A 230 -22.06 -10.29 -12.96
CA ILE A 230 -21.85 -8.85 -13.06
C ILE A 230 -21.48 -8.49 -14.51
N PRO A 231 -22.26 -7.64 -15.20
CA PRO A 231 -22.02 -7.33 -16.60
C PRO A 231 -20.74 -6.50 -16.81
N VAL A 232 -20.07 -6.74 -17.93
CA VAL A 232 -18.83 -6.04 -18.35
C VAL A 232 -18.95 -4.51 -18.26
N GLY A 233 -20.11 -3.97 -18.66
CA GLY A 233 -20.38 -2.53 -18.64
C GLY A 233 -20.36 -1.90 -17.25
N VAL A 234 -20.53 -2.69 -16.19
CA VAL A 234 -20.38 -2.25 -14.78
C VAL A 234 -18.98 -2.56 -14.28
N THR A 235 -18.44 -3.75 -14.61
CA THR A 235 -17.14 -4.22 -14.13
C THR A 235 -15.98 -3.32 -14.56
N ILE A 236 -15.95 -2.86 -15.82
CA ILE A 236 -14.85 -2.00 -16.31
C ILE A 236 -14.83 -0.63 -15.59
N PRO A 237 -15.93 0.15 -15.54
CA PRO A 237 -15.95 1.40 -14.79
C PRO A 237 -15.63 1.22 -13.31
N LEU A 238 -16.21 0.20 -12.67
CA LEU A 238 -15.97 -0.11 -11.26
C LEU A 238 -14.49 -0.38 -11.00
N PHE A 239 -13.86 -1.21 -11.83
CA PHE A 239 -12.43 -1.52 -11.73
C PHE A 239 -11.56 -0.25 -11.75
N TRP A 240 -11.76 0.64 -12.72
CA TRP A 240 -10.95 1.85 -12.84
C TRP A 240 -11.21 2.87 -11.73
N VAL A 241 -12.46 3.04 -11.30
CA VAL A 241 -12.81 3.90 -10.17
C VAL A 241 -12.13 3.42 -8.89
N LEU A 242 -12.15 2.11 -8.62
CA LEU A 242 -11.49 1.54 -7.44
C LEU A 242 -9.96 1.65 -7.51
N ILE A 243 -9.36 1.51 -8.70
CA ILE A 243 -7.91 1.71 -8.88
C ILE A 243 -7.51 3.16 -8.60
N ILE A 244 -8.28 4.14 -9.09
CA ILE A 244 -8.04 5.57 -8.83
C ILE A 244 -8.24 5.88 -7.35
N TRP A 245 -9.28 5.33 -6.73
CA TRP A 245 -9.55 5.53 -5.30
C TRP A 245 -8.44 4.94 -4.43
N LEU A 246 -7.99 3.72 -4.76
CA LEU A 246 -6.84 3.09 -4.12
C LEU A 246 -5.60 3.97 -4.24
N ALA A 247 -5.34 4.55 -5.42
CA ALA A 247 -4.18 5.42 -5.64
C ALA A 247 -4.19 6.65 -4.73
N VAL A 248 -5.35 7.29 -4.58
CA VAL A 248 -5.54 8.49 -3.76
C VAL A 248 -5.36 8.16 -2.29
N ILE A 249 -5.99 7.08 -1.83
CA ILE A 249 -5.85 6.62 -0.45
C ILE A 249 -4.38 6.29 -0.15
N GLU A 250 -3.73 5.50 -1.01
CA GLU A 250 -2.36 5.01 -0.83
C GLU A 250 -1.33 6.13 -0.72
N GLY A 251 -1.32 7.06 -1.68
CA GLY A 251 -0.46 8.24 -1.60
C GLY A 251 -0.85 9.17 -0.44
N GLY A 252 -2.15 9.31 -0.19
CA GLY A 252 -2.71 10.24 0.80
C GLY A 252 -2.28 9.95 2.23
N GLN A 253 -2.18 8.69 2.64
CA GLN A 253 -1.69 8.34 3.97
C GLN A 253 -0.25 8.79 4.20
N GLY A 254 0.64 8.52 3.24
CA GLY A 254 2.04 8.94 3.35
C GLY A 254 2.14 10.45 3.48
N ALA A 255 1.37 11.18 2.67
CA ALA A 255 1.30 12.64 2.74
C ALA A 255 0.74 13.16 4.07
N LEU A 256 -0.38 12.60 4.57
CA LEU A 256 -0.96 13.02 5.85
C LEU A 256 0.01 12.80 7.01
N ILE A 257 0.70 11.66 7.06
CA ILE A 257 1.66 11.35 8.12
C ILE A 257 2.91 12.23 8.01
N GLY A 258 3.45 12.39 6.80
CA GLY A 258 4.63 13.22 6.58
C GLY A 258 4.41 14.72 6.79
N LEU A 259 3.16 15.17 6.82
CA LEU A 259 2.80 16.56 7.11
C LEU A 259 2.55 16.84 8.60
N ILE A 260 2.62 15.84 9.50
CA ILE A 260 2.46 16.04 10.94
C ILE A 260 3.44 17.09 11.49
N PRO A 261 4.76 17.04 11.17
CA PRO A 261 5.71 18.02 11.70
C PRO A 261 5.58 19.41 11.06
N THR A 262 4.82 19.56 9.98
CA THR A 262 4.72 20.83 9.24
C THR A 262 3.67 21.75 9.88
N PRO A 263 4.03 22.99 10.26
CA PRO A 263 3.07 23.95 10.77
C PRO A 263 1.92 24.21 9.79
N LYS A 264 0.68 24.04 10.24
CA LYS A 264 -0.53 24.13 9.40
C LYS A 264 -0.73 25.53 8.80
N ALA A 265 -0.25 26.57 9.50
CA ALA A 265 -0.34 27.96 9.04
C ALA A 265 0.42 28.21 7.73
N ASP A 266 1.53 27.50 7.49
CA ASP A 266 2.44 27.73 6.36
C ASP A 266 1.79 27.44 5.00
N TYR A 267 0.77 26.58 4.98
CA TYR A 267 0.08 26.17 3.76
C TYR A 267 -1.44 26.39 3.78
N ALA A 268 -1.98 27.01 4.83
CA ALA A 268 -3.42 27.25 4.97
C ALA A 268 -4.01 28.08 3.81
N GLN A 269 -3.27 29.10 3.36
CA GLN A 269 -3.70 29.96 2.24
C GLN A 269 -3.39 29.35 0.88
N SER A 270 -2.22 28.70 0.73
CA SER A 270 -1.77 28.17 -0.55
C SER A 270 -2.47 26.85 -0.93
N HIS A 271 -2.78 26.00 0.05
CA HIS A 271 -3.38 24.68 -0.11
C HIS A 271 -4.55 24.49 0.87
N PRO A 272 -5.70 25.16 0.64
CA PRO A 272 -6.80 25.18 1.58
C PRO A 272 -7.45 23.81 1.79
N ILE A 273 -7.41 22.92 0.80
CA ILE A 273 -7.96 21.57 0.94
C ILE A 273 -6.98 20.69 1.72
N SER A 274 -5.67 20.79 1.45
CA SER A 274 -4.65 20.11 2.24
C SER A 274 -4.73 20.51 3.71
N HIS A 275 -4.94 21.80 3.98
CA HIS A 275 -5.18 22.29 5.33
C HIS A 275 -6.41 21.65 5.99
N LYS A 276 -7.54 21.53 5.27
CA LYS A 276 -8.72 20.82 5.81
C LYS A 276 -8.43 19.35 6.08
N CYS A 277 -7.73 18.68 5.16
CA CYS A 277 -7.33 17.28 5.32
C CYS A 277 -6.43 17.08 6.56
N THR A 278 -5.41 17.93 6.74
CA THR A 278 -4.48 17.81 7.87
C THR A 278 -5.08 18.28 9.19
N VAL A 279 -5.94 19.30 9.21
CA VAL A 279 -6.70 19.66 10.41
C VAL A 279 -7.56 18.50 10.86
N LEU A 280 -8.35 17.90 9.95
CA LEU A 280 -9.21 16.76 10.28
C LEU A 280 -8.40 15.54 10.73
N ALA A 281 -7.36 15.17 9.97
CA ALA A 281 -6.59 13.96 10.25
C ALA A 281 -5.66 14.09 11.45
N HIS A 282 -5.23 15.30 11.84
CA HIS A 282 -4.31 15.52 12.96
C HIS A 282 -5.01 16.04 14.23
N GLU A 283 -6.34 16.09 14.24
CA GLU A 283 -7.12 16.44 15.43
C GLU A 283 -7.20 15.25 16.38
N GLY A 284 -6.66 15.40 17.60
CA GLY A 284 -6.57 14.33 18.59
C GLY A 284 -5.94 13.06 18.00
N ASP A 285 -6.61 11.93 18.22
CA ASP A 285 -6.16 10.61 17.75
C ASP A 285 -6.71 10.23 16.35
N ASN A 286 -7.24 11.20 15.58
CA ASN A 286 -7.83 10.94 14.26
C ASN A 286 -6.84 10.35 13.25
N MET A 287 -5.53 10.58 13.40
CA MET A 287 -4.53 10.02 12.50
C MET A 287 -4.47 8.49 12.65
N GLU A 288 -4.51 8.01 13.89
CA GLU A 288 -4.57 6.58 14.19
C GLU A 288 -5.89 5.98 13.72
N ARG A 289 -7.02 6.65 14.00
CA ARG A 289 -8.35 6.22 13.52
C ARG A 289 -8.41 6.14 11.99
N PHE A 290 -7.84 7.13 11.30
CA PHE A 290 -7.70 7.11 9.85
C PHE A 290 -6.88 5.90 9.39
N ILE A 291 -5.72 5.63 9.99
CA ILE A 291 -4.88 4.47 9.61
C ILE A 291 -5.67 3.17 9.72
N VAL A 292 -6.44 2.99 10.79
CA VAL A 292 -7.26 1.80 11.02
C VAL A 292 -8.39 1.70 9.99
N GLY A 293 -9.25 2.70 9.90
CA GLY A 293 -10.42 2.65 9.00
C GLY A 293 -10.04 2.60 7.52
N ARG A 294 -8.98 3.33 7.12
CA ARG A 294 -8.41 3.29 5.77
C ARG A 294 -7.96 1.88 5.41
N GLN A 295 -7.35 1.14 6.33
CA GLN A 295 -6.80 -0.17 6.02
C GLN A 295 -7.92 -1.16 5.64
N PHE A 296 -9.07 -1.14 6.33
CA PHE A 296 -10.22 -1.94 5.91
C PHE A 296 -10.70 -1.52 4.51
N LEU A 297 -10.80 -0.22 4.26
CA LEU A 297 -11.21 0.31 2.96
C LEU A 297 -10.27 -0.15 1.83
N VAL A 298 -8.96 -0.17 2.07
CA VAL A 298 -7.96 -0.68 1.11
C VAL A 298 -8.17 -2.17 0.84
N VAL A 299 -8.39 -2.97 1.88
CA VAL A 299 -8.62 -4.41 1.75
C VAL A 299 -9.90 -4.71 0.97
N LEU A 300 -10.97 -3.99 1.27
CA LEU A 300 -12.23 -4.10 0.55
C LEU A 300 -12.07 -3.71 -0.92
N GLN A 301 -11.37 -2.61 -1.21
CA GLN A 301 -11.08 -2.20 -2.59
C GLN A 301 -10.27 -3.26 -3.33
N ILE A 302 -9.18 -3.77 -2.74
CA ILE A 302 -8.35 -4.82 -3.37
C ILE A 302 -9.18 -6.09 -3.61
N PHE A 303 -10.06 -6.46 -2.67
CA PHE A 303 -10.96 -7.59 -2.84
C PHE A 303 -11.90 -7.40 -4.05
N VAL A 304 -12.57 -6.25 -4.15
CA VAL A 304 -13.50 -5.97 -5.27
C VAL A 304 -12.75 -5.80 -6.59
N ILE A 305 -11.57 -5.17 -6.60
CA ILE A 305 -10.69 -5.08 -7.79
C ILE A 305 -10.31 -6.49 -8.27
N ASN A 306 -9.92 -7.37 -7.35
CA ASN A 306 -9.61 -8.76 -7.67
C ASN A 306 -10.84 -9.52 -8.17
N LEU A 307 -12.02 -9.30 -7.58
CA LEU A 307 -13.27 -9.89 -8.08
C LEU A 307 -13.56 -9.44 -9.51
N CYS A 308 -13.31 -8.16 -9.83
CA CYS A 308 -13.50 -7.62 -11.16
C CYS A 308 -12.57 -8.27 -12.21
N GLY A 309 -11.26 -8.33 -11.92
CA GLY A 309 -10.25 -8.63 -12.93
C GLY A 309 -9.54 -9.98 -12.81
N SER A 310 -9.71 -10.73 -11.71
CA SER A 310 -9.10 -12.05 -11.57
C SER A 310 -9.70 -13.02 -12.58
N ALA A 311 -8.84 -13.64 -13.38
CA ALA A 311 -9.24 -14.62 -14.38
C ALA A 311 -9.74 -15.91 -13.70
N ILE A 312 -10.78 -16.52 -14.26
CA ILE A 312 -11.26 -17.84 -13.83
C ILE A 312 -10.30 -18.95 -14.28
N GLY A 313 -10.41 -20.13 -13.66
CA GLY A 313 -9.61 -21.30 -14.04
C GLY A 313 -9.84 -21.68 -15.50
N GLY A 314 -8.75 -21.82 -16.27
CA GLY A 314 -8.81 -22.17 -17.69
C GLY A 314 -9.06 -21.00 -18.65
N ALA A 315 -9.06 -19.75 -18.17
CA ALA A 315 -9.19 -18.58 -19.03
C ALA A 315 -8.12 -18.57 -20.13
N SER A 316 -8.55 -18.36 -21.38
CA SER A 316 -7.73 -18.37 -22.59
C SER A 316 -7.91 -17.06 -23.36
N VAL A 317 -7.34 -16.00 -22.80
CA VAL A 317 -7.46 -14.65 -23.32
C VAL A 317 -6.24 -14.33 -24.19
N LEU A 318 -6.44 -13.59 -25.29
CA LEU A 318 -5.40 -13.16 -26.24
C LEU A 318 -4.56 -14.29 -26.87
N ASN A 319 -5.07 -15.53 -26.90
CA ASN A 319 -4.39 -16.71 -27.47
C ASN A 319 -2.98 -16.94 -26.91
N PHE A 320 -2.81 -16.75 -25.60
CA PHE A 320 -1.53 -17.00 -24.95
C PHE A 320 -1.10 -18.47 -25.01
N ASN A 321 0.22 -18.68 -25.07
CA ASN A 321 0.79 -19.99 -24.79
C ASN A 321 0.59 -20.38 -23.32
N SER A 322 0.76 -21.67 -22.99
CA SER A 322 0.53 -22.19 -21.65
C SER A 322 1.37 -21.50 -20.57
N LEU A 323 2.62 -21.15 -20.87
CA LEU A 323 3.51 -20.48 -19.92
C LEU A 323 3.01 -19.07 -19.58
N THR A 324 2.69 -18.27 -20.59
CA THR A 324 2.20 -16.90 -20.42
C THR A 324 0.84 -16.89 -19.71
N ALA A 325 -0.08 -17.77 -20.10
CA ALA A 325 -1.36 -17.91 -19.42
C ALA A 325 -1.19 -18.31 -17.93
N ASN A 326 -0.29 -19.26 -17.65
CA ASN A 326 -0.04 -19.69 -16.27
C ASN A 326 0.54 -18.57 -15.39
N ILE A 327 1.46 -17.76 -15.91
CA ILE A 327 2.08 -16.67 -15.14
C ILE A 327 1.09 -15.51 -14.96
N PHE A 328 0.51 -15.00 -16.05
CA PHE A 328 -0.21 -13.73 -16.02
C PHE A 328 -1.69 -13.86 -15.70
N LEU A 329 -2.34 -14.95 -16.09
CA LEU A 329 -3.76 -15.22 -15.80
C LEU A 329 -3.88 -16.10 -14.55
N ALA A 330 -3.39 -17.34 -14.58
CA ALA A 330 -3.65 -18.31 -13.52
C ALA A 330 -3.00 -17.94 -12.18
N ASN A 331 -1.80 -17.36 -12.20
CA ASN A 331 -1.16 -16.84 -10.99
C ASN A 331 -1.48 -15.36 -10.71
N GLY A 332 -2.29 -14.71 -11.55
CA GLY A 332 -2.76 -13.35 -11.31
C GLY A 332 -1.68 -12.25 -11.39
N VAL A 333 -0.50 -12.53 -11.98
CA VAL A 333 0.59 -11.54 -12.05
C VAL A 333 0.16 -10.28 -12.82
N ALA A 334 -0.65 -10.40 -13.87
CA ALA A 334 -1.14 -9.23 -14.60
C ALA A 334 -2.02 -8.32 -13.72
N MET A 335 -2.90 -8.93 -12.91
CA MET A 335 -3.74 -8.22 -11.95
C MET A 335 -2.91 -7.51 -10.89
N ILE A 336 -1.94 -8.24 -10.31
CA ILE A 336 -1.04 -7.71 -9.29
C ILE A 336 -0.29 -6.49 -9.81
N LEU A 337 0.35 -6.59 -10.98
CA LEU A 337 1.13 -5.50 -11.56
C LEU A 337 0.26 -4.29 -11.90
N THR A 338 -0.94 -4.53 -12.43
CA THR A 338 -1.90 -3.45 -12.74
C THR A 338 -2.30 -2.71 -11.48
N THR A 339 -2.76 -3.42 -10.45
CA THR A 339 -3.22 -2.84 -9.19
C THR A 339 -2.10 -2.13 -8.43
N ILE A 340 -0.91 -2.72 -8.36
CA ILE A 340 0.21 -2.14 -7.62
C ILE A 340 0.74 -0.88 -8.31
N VAL A 341 0.99 -0.93 -9.62
CA VAL A 341 1.64 0.19 -10.32
C VAL A 341 0.67 1.37 -10.44
N LEU A 342 -0.57 1.13 -10.86
CA LEU A 342 -1.55 2.19 -11.10
C LEU A 342 -2.28 2.60 -9.82
N GLY A 343 -2.60 1.64 -8.96
CA GLY A 343 -3.39 1.85 -7.76
C GLY A 343 -2.59 2.20 -6.52
N GLN A 344 -1.25 2.06 -6.50
CA GLN A 344 -0.48 2.31 -5.27
C GLN A 344 0.83 3.05 -5.51
N LEU A 345 1.73 2.51 -6.34
CA LEU A 345 3.10 2.98 -6.44
C LEU A 345 3.24 4.36 -7.07
N THR A 346 2.54 4.60 -8.17
CA THR A 346 2.59 5.88 -8.89
C THR A 346 2.23 7.05 -7.97
N SER A 347 1.17 6.89 -7.18
CA SER A 347 0.72 7.90 -6.21
C SER A 347 1.63 7.98 -4.98
N GLN A 348 2.13 6.87 -4.46
CA GLN A 348 3.10 6.87 -3.35
C GLN A 348 4.40 7.60 -3.71
N VAL A 349 4.91 7.44 -4.94
CA VAL A 349 6.09 8.15 -5.42
C VAL A 349 5.83 9.66 -5.45
N ASN A 350 4.71 10.11 -6.02
CA ASN A 350 4.38 11.53 -6.07
C ASN A 350 4.15 12.11 -4.68
N ALA A 351 3.38 11.40 -3.84
CA ALA A 351 3.11 11.81 -2.46
C ALA A 351 4.38 11.85 -1.60
N SER A 352 5.43 11.07 -1.91
CA SER A 352 6.68 11.11 -1.13
C SER A 352 7.48 12.41 -1.24
N TYR A 353 7.22 13.22 -2.28
CA TYR A 353 7.93 14.48 -2.50
C TYR A 353 7.01 15.71 -2.60
N CYS A 354 5.75 15.51 -3.01
CA CYS A 354 4.78 16.58 -3.26
C CYS A 354 3.52 16.37 -2.39
N MET A 355 3.70 16.18 -1.07
CA MET A 355 2.61 15.81 -0.15
C MET A 355 1.49 16.84 -0.15
N LEU A 356 1.84 18.13 -0.07
CA LEU A 356 0.88 19.22 -0.01
C LEU A 356 0.01 19.25 -1.26
N ASP A 357 0.64 19.29 -2.43
CA ASP A 357 -0.04 19.36 -3.72
C ASP A 357 -0.89 18.09 -3.95
N PHE A 358 -0.38 16.91 -3.53
CA PHE A 358 -1.07 15.63 -3.71
C PHE A 358 -2.39 15.56 -2.95
N ILE A 359 -2.43 15.97 -1.68
CA ILE A 359 -3.66 15.89 -0.86
C ILE A 359 -4.58 17.10 -1.04
N ASN A 360 -4.22 18.07 -1.88
CA ASN A 360 -5.00 19.29 -2.11
C ASN A 360 -6.20 19.06 -3.04
N ASN A 361 -7.00 18.04 -2.77
CA ASN A 361 -8.16 17.69 -3.58
C ASN A 361 -9.30 17.14 -2.72
N TYR A 362 -10.54 17.39 -3.13
CA TYR A 362 -11.73 17.00 -2.36
C TYR A 362 -11.91 15.49 -2.25
N PHE A 363 -11.36 14.72 -3.18
CA PHE A 363 -11.49 13.27 -3.17
C PHE A 363 -10.62 12.64 -2.07
N MET A 364 -9.47 13.24 -1.75
CA MET A 364 -8.69 12.89 -0.58
C MET A 364 -9.45 13.22 0.70
N LEU A 365 -10.03 14.42 0.81
CA LEU A 365 -10.84 14.81 1.97
C LEU A 365 -12.03 13.85 2.19
N PHE A 366 -12.74 13.52 1.12
CA PHE A 366 -13.80 12.50 1.12
C PHE A 366 -13.27 11.15 1.64
N SER A 367 -12.13 10.70 1.12
CA SER A 367 -11.51 9.44 1.53
C SER A 367 -11.09 9.43 3.01
N THR A 368 -10.69 10.58 3.56
CA THR A 368 -10.44 10.74 4.99
C THR A 368 -11.73 10.57 5.80
N TYR A 369 -12.83 11.21 5.41
CA TYR A 369 -14.12 11.03 6.09
C TYR A 369 -14.62 9.59 6.02
N VAL A 370 -14.52 8.93 4.86
CA VAL A 370 -14.92 7.52 4.72
C VAL A 370 -14.08 6.63 5.64
N SER A 371 -12.75 6.86 5.69
CA SER A 371 -11.87 6.12 6.59
C SER A 371 -12.26 6.30 8.06
N LEU A 372 -12.52 7.53 8.50
CA LEU A 372 -12.97 7.81 9.88
C LEU A 372 -14.34 7.19 10.17
N ALA A 373 -15.28 7.23 9.22
CA ALA A 373 -16.60 6.60 9.38
C ALA A 373 -16.51 5.07 9.47
N ILE A 374 -15.60 4.44 8.71
CA ILE A 374 -15.34 3.00 8.80
C ILE A 374 -14.74 2.65 10.16
N GLU A 375 -13.79 3.44 10.66
CA GLU A 375 -13.24 3.21 11.99
C GLU A 375 -14.33 3.33 13.08
N ALA A 376 -15.18 4.34 13.00
CA ALA A 376 -16.30 4.53 13.91
C ALA A 376 -17.31 3.37 13.93
N SER A 377 -17.34 2.52 12.90
CA SER A 377 -18.16 1.29 12.91
C SER A 377 -17.68 0.22 13.89
N GLY A 378 -16.43 0.31 14.35
CA GLY A 378 -15.79 -0.60 15.30
C GLY A 378 -15.36 -1.95 14.74
N LEU A 379 -15.51 -2.18 13.43
CA LEU A 379 -15.21 -3.47 12.78
C LEU A 379 -13.75 -3.92 12.99
N LEU A 380 -12.82 -2.98 13.18
CA LEU A 380 -11.39 -3.24 13.36
C LEU A 380 -10.87 -2.97 14.79
N HIS A 381 -11.74 -2.74 15.77
CA HIS A 381 -11.30 -2.37 17.13
C HIS A 381 -10.46 -3.44 17.85
N ALA A 382 -10.49 -4.68 17.38
CA ALA A 382 -9.56 -5.72 17.82
C ALA A 382 -8.08 -5.30 17.67
N ALA A 383 -7.75 -4.44 16.68
CA ALA A 383 -6.40 -3.91 16.50
C ALA A 383 -5.91 -3.08 17.71
N TYR A 384 -6.80 -2.24 18.29
CA TYR A 384 -6.50 -1.44 19.48
C TYR A 384 -6.32 -2.31 20.73
N LEU A 385 -7.06 -3.41 20.86
CA LEU A 385 -6.87 -4.36 21.97
C LEU A 385 -5.48 -5.00 21.90
N VAL A 386 -5.05 -5.43 20.71
CA VAL A 386 -3.72 -6.02 20.54
C VAL A 386 -2.62 -4.99 20.79
N GLN A 387 -2.84 -3.74 20.35
CA GLN A 387 -1.93 -2.63 20.64
C GLN A 387 -1.81 -2.37 22.15
N ASN A 388 -2.91 -2.33 22.90
CA ASN A 388 -2.88 -2.14 24.35
C ASN A 388 -2.09 -3.24 25.06
N VAL A 389 -2.27 -4.50 24.62
CA VAL A 389 -1.46 -5.63 25.12
C VAL A 389 0.02 -5.44 24.78
N ALA A 390 0.35 -5.02 23.55
CA ALA A 390 1.74 -4.78 23.15
C ALA A 390 2.39 -3.61 23.92
N SER A 391 1.64 -2.55 24.19
CA SER A 391 2.07 -1.41 25.02
C SER A 391 2.37 -1.86 26.44
N LEU A 392 1.48 -2.65 27.06
CA LEU A 392 1.70 -3.24 28.38
C LEU A 392 2.96 -4.11 28.42
N VAL A 393 3.17 -4.95 27.42
CA VAL A 393 4.35 -5.84 27.34
C VAL A 393 5.64 -5.04 27.11
N SER A 394 5.58 -3.96 26.33
CA SER A 394 6.74 -3.14 26.00
C SER A 394 7.08 -2.09 27.07
N GLY A 395 6.22 -1.88 28.07
CA GLY A 395 6.41 -0.89 29.13
C GLY A 395 6.34 0.57 28.63
N LYS A 396 5.81 0.80 27.43
CA LYS A 396 5.64 2.14 26.84
C LYS A 396 4.15 2.45 26.76
N PRO A 397 3.59 3.27 27.67
CA PRO A 397 2.18 3.63 27.61
C PRO A 397 1.88 4.39 26.32
N ILE A 398 0.71 4.13 25.74
CA ILE A 398 0.19 4.93 24.62
C ILE A 398 -0.50 6.14 25.23
N GLU A 399 0.04 7.32 24.94
CA GLU A 399 -0.58 8.58 25.35
C GLU A 399 -1.68 8.92 24.34
N THR A 400 -2.92 8.89 24.81
CA THR A 400 -4.10 9.31 24.03
C THR A 400 -4.20 10.83 24.06
N ASN A 401 -4.46 11.44 22.91
CA ASN A 401 -4.68 12.89 22.81
C ASN A 401 -6.18 13.25 22.72
N GLU A 402 -7.05 12.36 23.19
CA GLU A 402 -8.50 12.60 23.29
C GLU A 402 -8.88 13.68 24.30
#